data_AF-A0A5R8WN73-F1
#
_entry.id   AF-A0A5R8WN73-F1
#
_cell.length_a   1.000
_cell.length_b   1.000
_cell.length_c   1.000
_cell.angle_alpha   90.00
_cell.angle_beta   90.00
_cell.angle_gamma   90.00
#
_symmetry.space_group_name_H-M   'P 1'
#
loop_
_entity.id
_entity.type
_entity.pdbx_description
1 polymer ?
#
loop_
_entity_poly.entity_id
_entity_poly.type
_entity_poly.pdbx_seq_one_letter_code
_entity_poly.pdbx_strand_id
1 'polypeptide(L)'
;MRLALLGMLLLSSVAGRAQNIGKHYTFEAIDRQIEGKVQISYALDRQGRVMPDSTRVLQGLGYGLDALAVQAVNDPTTLLIPPTALALARRSEQSARFTAPVVFALKDLTPRDWSDYYVLKGDKAMAEANPARAISYYDLALGRYKKNGQACAGMAKAYTSQGKPEEAARYTELANKYSMAVR
;
A
#
# COMPACT_ATOMS: atom_id res chain seq x y z
N MET A 1 31.98 35.54 -21.95
CA MET A 1 32.75 34.43 -21.36
C MET A 1 32.61 34.47 -19.84
N ARG A 2 31.98 33.44 -19.26
CA ARG A 2 31.82 33.00 -17.84
C ARG A 2 30.48 32.24 -17.78
N LEU A 3 30.44 30.95 -18.15
CA LEU A 3 30.59 29.74 -17.32
C LEU A 3 29.64 29.63 -16.10
N ALA A 4 29.12 28.40 -15.96
CA ALA A 4 28.43 27.74 -14.84
C ALA A 4 26.89 27.88 -14.83
N LEU A 5 26.14 26.86 -15.28
CA LEU A 5 25.78 25.58 -14.62
C LEU A 5 24.69 25.70 -13.53
N LEU A 6 23.71 24.81 -13.68
CA LEU A 6 22.86 24.21 -12.65
C LEU A 6 21.80 25.10 -11.98
N GLY A 7 20.59 24.99 -12.51
CA GLY A 7 19.35 25.03 -11.75
C GLY A 7 18.51 23.81 -12.09
N MET A 8 19.07 22.61 -11.88
CA MET A 8 18.36 21.33 -11.99
C MET A 8 17.22 21.38 -10.98
N LEU A 9 16.02 21.66 -11.49
CA LEU A 9 14.79 21.66 -10.71
C LEU A 9 14.67 20.27 -10.09
N LEU A 10 14.74 20.26 -8.76
CA LEU A 10 14.67 19.09 -7.91
C LEU A 10 13.44 18.28 -8.31
N LEU A 11 13.67 17.23 -9.11
CA LEU A 11 12.93 15.99 -8.99
C LEU A 11 13.11 15.58 -7.54
N SER A 12 12.16 15.98 -6.68
CA SER A 12 11.97 15.36 -5.38
C SER A 12 11.68 13.90 -5.68
N SER A 13 12.74 13.10 -5.73
CA SER A 13 12.68 11.67 -5.87
C SER A 13 11.82 11.16 -4.71
N VAL A 14 10.60 10.72 -5.01
CA VAL A 14 9.87 9.76 -4.17
C VAL A 14 10.57 8.41 -4.33
N ALA A 15 11.87 8.38 -4.04
CA ALA A 15 12.68 7.19 -4.00
C ALA A 15 12.61 6.67 -2.56
N GLY A 16 11.78 5.65 -2.34
CA GLY A 16 11.87 4.84 -1.12
C GLY A 16 10.56 4.58 -0.37
N ARG A 17 9.43 5.19 -0.74
CA ARG A 17 8.14 4.79 -0.16
C ARG A 17 7.61 3.59 -0.95
N ALA A 18 7.72 2.40 -0.35
CA ALA A 18 7.03 1.21 -0.81
C ALA A 18 5.55 1.54 -1.03
N GLN A 19 5.02 1.19 -2.20
CA GLN A 19 3.65 1.56 -2.55
C GLN A 19 2.68 0.62 -1.83
N ASN A 20 1.81 1.16 -0.99
CA ASN A 20 0.89 0.33 -0.22
C ASN A 20 -0.26 -0.19 -1.11
N ILE A 21 -0.60 -1.47 -0.92
CA ILE A 21 -1.80 -2.11 -1.44
C ILE A 21 -2.74 -2.33 -0.26
N GLY A 22 -3.85 -1.60 -0.27
CA GLY A 22 -4.76 -1.53 0.87
C GLY A 22 -4.07 -1.03 2.14
N LYS A 23 -4.48 -1.56 3.29
CA LYS A 23 -3.90 -1.23 4.61
C LYS A 23 -2.79 -2.19 5.05
N HIS A 24 -2.63 -3.31 4.35
CA HIS A 24 -1.98 -4.49 4.91
C HIS A 24 -0.79 -4.99 4.12
N TYR A 25 -0.52 -4.46 2.92
CA TYR A 25 0.62 -4.92 2.13
C TYR A 25 1.31 -3.79 1.38
N THR A 26 2.54 -4.07 0.96
CA THR A 26 3.26 -3.28 -0.03
C THR A 26 3.28 -4.00 -1.36
N PHE A 27 3.30 -3.25 -2.45
CA PHE A 27 3.44 -3.75 -3.80
C PHE A 27 4.68 -4.64 -3.94
N GLU A 28 5.81 -4.18 -3.40
CA GLU A 28 7.08 -4.89 -3.47
C GLU A 28 7.06 -6.23 -2.73
N ALA A 29 6.33 -6.32 -1.61
CA ALA A 29 6.18 -7.57 -0.86
C ALA A 29 5.25 -8.56 -1.58
N ILE A 30 4.17 -8.09 -2.21
CA ILE A 30 3.30 -8.94 -3.04
C ILE A 30 4.09 -9.51 -4.22
N ASP A 31 4.86 -8.67 -4.92
CA ASP A 31 5.61 -9.07 -6.11
C ASP A 31 6.67 -10.14 -5.81
N ARG A 32 7.23 -10.11 -4.60
CA ARG A 32 8.19 -11.10 -4.10
C ARG A 32 7.57 -12.24 -3.30
N GLN A 33 6.25 -12.27 -3.19
CA GLN A 33 5.51 -13.29 -2.44
C GLN A 33 5.96 -13.42 -0.97
N ILE A 34 6.24 -12.29 -0.33
CA ILE A 34 6.73 -12.26 1.06
C ILE A 34 5.57 -12.42 2.01
N GLU A 35 5.52 -13.53 2.75
CA GLU A 35 4.54 -13.79 3.82
C GLU A 35 5.26 -14.05 5.14
N GLY A 36 4.57 -13.84 6.26
CA GLY A 36 5.12 -14.16 7.57
C GLY A 36 4.56 -13.30 8.69
N LYS A 37 5.39 -13.09 9.72
CA LYS A 37 5.02 -12.29 10.90
C LYS A 37 6.13 -11.29 11.22
N VAL A 38 5.75 -10.04 11.42
CA VAL A 38 6.63 -9.02 12.00
C VAL A 38 6.39 -9.00 13.50
N GLN A 39 7.45 -9.12 14.30
CA GLN A 39 7.37 -9.02 15.76
C GLN A 39 7.61 -7.58 16.18
N ILE A 40 6.61 -6.96 16.82
CA ILE A 40 6.67 -5.58 17.29
C ILE A 40 6.64 -5.54 18.81
N SER A 41 7.61 -4.84 19.41
CA SER A 41 7.56 -4.44 20.81
C SER A 41 6.98 -3.04 20.94
N TYR A 42 6.10 -2.82 21.92
CA TYR A 42 5.52 -1.51 22.21
C TYR A 42 5.24 -1.38 23.71
N ALA A 43 5.05 -0.15 24.20
CA ALA A 43 4.61 0.08 25.58
C ALA A 43 3.21 0.69 25.59
N LEU A 44 2.45 0.38 26.63
CA LEU A 44 1.12 0.96 26.85
C LEU A 44 1.14 1.95 28.00
N ASP A 45 0.36 3.02 27.87
CA ASP A 45 0.03 3.90 29.00
C ASP A 45 -1.05 3.29 29.90
N ARG A 46 -1.39 3.96 31.01
CA ARG A 46 -2.43 3.51 31.95
C ARG A 46 -3.84 3.46 31.33
N GLN A 47 -4.05 4.13 30.20
CA GLN A 47 -5.31 4.15 29.48
C GLN A 47 -5.39 3.02 28.44
N GLY A 48 -4.30 2.30 28.23
CA GLY A 48 -4.20 1.24 27.22
C GLY A 48 -3.87 1.77 25.84
N ARG A 49 -3.30 2.97 25.71
CA ARG A 49 -2.84 3.49 24.41
C ARG A 49 -1.38 3.19 24.23
N VAL A 50 -0.97 2.97 22.99
CA VAL A 50 0.45 2.81 22.66
C VAL A 50 1.17 4.13 22.93
N MET A 51 2.23 4.08 23.73
CA MET A 51 3.04 5.25 24.03
C MET A 51 3.80 5.71 22.78
N PRO A 52 3.86 7.02 22.50
CA PRO A 52 4.70 7.57 21.43
C PRO A 52 6.15 7.08 21.55
N ASP A 53 6.79 6.82 20.42
CA ASP A 53 8.20 6.40 20.31
C ASP A 53 8.59 5.10 21.06
N SER A 54 7.61 4.38 21.61
CA SER A 54 7.85 3.10 22.29
C SER A 54 7.93 1.92 21.33
N THR A 55 7.41 2.06 20.13
CA THR A 55 7.25 0.96 19.17
C THR A 55 8.58 0.63 18.48
N ARG A 56 8.97 -0.65 18.51
CA ARG A 56 10.21 -1.16 17.90
C ARG A 56 9.97 -2.49 17.20
N VAL A 57 10.60 -2.66 16.04
CA VAL A 57 10.62 -3.94 15.32
C VAL A 57 11.67 -4.84 15.96
N LEU A 58 11.26 -6.01 16.45
CA LEU A 58 12.17 -7.03 16.98
C LEU A 58 12.63 -8.01 15.90
N GLN A 59 11.68 -8.40 15.03
CA GLN A 59 11.93 -9.27 13.89
C GLN A 59 11.11 -8.76 12.72
N GLY A 60 11.79 -8.29 11.68
CA GLY A 60 11.19 -7.74 10.48
C GLY A 60 11.09 -8.76 9.35
N LEU A 61 10.24 -8.45 8.37
CA LEU A 61 10.19 -9.11 7.05
C LEU A 61 10.84 -8.23 5.97
N GLY A 62 11.05 -6.94 6.24
CA GLY A 62 11.52 -5.99 5.25
C GLY A 62 10.45 -5.61 4.22
N TYR A 63 10.87 -5.16 3.04
CA TYR A 63 9.99 -4.78 1.92
C TYR A 63 8.87 -3.79 2.28
N GLY A 64 9.12 -2.92 3.27
CA GLY A 64 8.14 -1.95 3.78
C GLY A 64 7.05 -2.54 4.69
N LEU A 65 7.00 -3.86 4.89
CA LEU A 65 6.05 -4.50 5.81
C LEU A 65 6.33 -4.13 7.28
N ASP A 66 7.59 -3.87 7.63
CA ASP A 66 7.97 -3.48 8.98
C ASP A 66 7.36 -2.12 9.37
N ALA A 67 7.37 -1.16 8.44
CA ALA A 67 6.76 0.16 8.65
C ALA A 67 5.23 0.05 8.75
N LEU A 68 4.61 -0.81 7.93
CA LEU A 68 3.17 -1.11 8.03
C LEU A 68 2.81 -1.77 9.35
N ALA A 69 3.63 -2.69 9.85
CA ALA A 69 3.42 -3.34 11.14
C ALA A 69 3.49 -2.33 12.29
N VAL A 70 4.44 -1.41 12.27
CA VAL A 70 4.52 -0.31 13.24
C VAL A 70 3.28 0.58 13.15
N GLN A 71 2.83 0.93 11.95
CA GLN A 71 1.62 1.73 11.76
C GLN A 71 0.37 1.00 12.28
N ALA A 72 0.25 -0.30 12.03
CA ALA A 72 -0.86 -1.13 12.51
C ALA A 72 -0.91 -1.21 14.04
N VAL A 73 0.24 -1.30 14.71
CA VAL A 73 0.30 -1.29 16.18
C VAL A 73 -0.04 0.08 16.76
N ASN A 74 0.39 1.16 16.11
CA ASN A 74 0.09 2.52 16.56
C ASN A 74 -1.35 2.97 16.25
N ASP A 75 -2.06 2.25 15.38
CA ASP A 75 -3.47 2.52 15.06
C ASP A 75 -4.40 1.86 16.11
N PRO A 76 -5.14 2.65 16.92
CA PRO A 76 -6.02 2.12 17.95
C PRO A 76 -7.19 1.30 17.41
N THR A 77 -7.50 1.40 16.11
CA THR A 77 -8.56 0.61 15.47
C THR A 77 -8.07 -0.76 15.02
N THR A 78 -6.76 -0.95 14.91
CA THR A 78 -6.15 -2.19 14.40
C THR A 78 -5.55 -3.03 15.54
N LEU A 79 -4.94 -2.39 16.54
CA LEU A 79 -4.33 -3.11 17.66
C LEU A 79 -5.40 -3.62 18.65
N LEU A 80 -5.57 -4.94 18.69
CA LEU A 80 -6.35 -5.62 19.73
C LEU A 80 -5.48 -5.83 20.97
N ILE A 81 -5.77 -5.09 22.04
CA ILE A 81 -5.06 -5.19 23.32
C ILE A 81 -5.78 -6.20 24.22
N PRO A 82 -5.11 -7.30 24.63
CA PRO A 82 -5.69 -8.26 25.55
C PRO A 82 -6.07 -7.61 26.90
N PRO A 83 -7.20 -7.98 27.53
CA PRO A 83 -7.59 -7.43 28.83
C PRO A 83 -6.53 -7.60 29.92
N THR A 84 -5.75 -8.68 29.87
CA THR A 84 -4.63 -8.96 30.77
C THR A 84 -3.48 -7.97 30.60
N ALA A 85 -3.12 -7.63 29.35
CA ALA A 85 -2.10 -6.62 29.05
C ALA A 85 -2.55 -5.22 29.54
N LEU A 86 -3.82 -4.88 29.33
CA LEU A 86 -4.39 -3.63 29.81
C LEU A 86 -4.41 -3.54 31.34
N ALA A 87 -4.79 -4.63 32.02
CA ALA A 87 -4.78 -4.69 33.48
C ALA A 87 -3.36 -4.52 34.05
N LEU A 88 -2.35 -5.10 33.39
CA LEU A 88 -0.95 -4.94 33.77
C LEU A 88 -0.47 -3.50 33.57
N ALA A 89 -0.77 -2.88 32.42
CA ALA A 89 -0.40 -1.49 32.13
C ALA A 89 -1.00 -0.50 33.14
N ARG A 90 -2.23 -0.75 33.63
CA ARG A 90 -2.89 0.08 34.65
C ARG A 90 -2.26 0.00 36.03
N ARG A 91 -1.71 -1.17 36.40
CA ARG A 91 -1.14 -1.44 37.73
C ARG A 91 0.34 -1.11 37.82
N SER A 92 1.04 -1.10 36.70
CA SER A 92 2.47 -0.87 36.67
C SER A 92 2.82 0.61 36.89
N GLU A 93 3.77 0.88 37.79
CA GLU A 93 4.37 2.22 37.92
C GLU A 93 5.34 2.54 36.78
N GLN A 94 5.91 1.51 36.16
CA GLN A 94 6.79 1.60 35.00
C GLN A 94 6.07 1.20 33.70
N SER A 95 6.47 1.75 32.56
CA SER A 95 5.91 1.40 31.26
C SER A 95 6.15 -0.08 30.92
N ALA A 96 5.11 -0.91 31.06
CA ALA A 96 5.18 -2.32 30.68
C ALA A 96 5.31 -2.45 29.16
N ARG A 97 6.31 -3.22 28.71
CA ARG A 97 6.50 -3.53 27.29
C ARG A 97 5.79 -4.83 26.94
N PHE A 98 5.14 -4.81 25.80
CA PHE A 98 4.42 -5.93 25.21
C PHE A 98 5.03 -6.26 23.86
N THR A 99 4.76 -7.48 23.40
CA THR A 99 5.13 -7.93 22.06
C THR A 99 3.87 -8.42 21.36
N ALA A 100 3.62 -7.94 20.14
CA ALA A 100 2.55 -8.42 19.28
C ALA A 100 3.09 -8.87 17.92
N PRO A 101 2.62 -10.02 17.41
CA PRO A 101 2.87 -10.43 16.04
C PRO A 101 1.90 -9.72 15.08
N VAL A 102 2.41 -9.04 14.07
CA VAL A 102 1.61 -8.57 12.93
C VAL A 102 1.79 -9.56 11.79
N VAL A 103 0.70 -10.21 11.38
CA VAL A 103 0.71 -11.29 10.37
C VAL A 103 0.45 -10.71 8.99
N PHE A 104 1.25 -11.12 8.01
CA PHE A 104 1.12 -10.78 6.60
C PHE A 104 0.93 -12.07 5.81
N ALA A 105 -0.26 -12.25 5.23
CA ALA A 105 -0.57 -13.38 4.35
C ALA A 105 -1.31 -12.89 3.11
N LEU A 106 -0.86 -13.30 1.92
CA LEU A 106 -1.41 -12.90 0.63
C LEU A 106 -2.84 -13.41 0.43
N LYS A 107 -3.18 -14.54 1.07
CA LYS A 107 -4.54 -15.07 1.08
C LYS A 107 -5.56 -14.14 1.74
N ASP A 108 -5.12 -13.23 2.60
CA ASP A 108 -5.98 -12.28 3.31
C ASP A 108 -6.28 -11.03 2.45
N LEU A 109 -5.60 -10.88 1.31
CA LEU A 109 -5.85 -9.79 0.37
C LEU A 109 -7.20 -9.95 -0.33
N THR A 110 -7.98 -8.88 -0.33
CA THR A 110 -9.31 -8.87 -0.95
C THR A 110 -9.20 -8.81 -2.48
N PRO A 111 -10.28 -9.12 -3.22
CA PRO A 111 -10.31 -8.89 -4.66
C PRO A 111 -10.01 -7.43 -5.05
N ARG A 112 -10.34 -6.46 -4.19
CA ARG A 112 -10.00 -5.05 -4.43
C ARG A 112 -8.50 -4.81 -4.28
N ASP A 113 -7.86 -5.36 -3.26
CA ASP A 113 -6.41 -5.26 -3.07
C ASP A 113 -5.64 -5.85 -4.27
N TRP A 114 -6.06 -7.03 -4.73
CA TRP A 114 -5.50 -7.63 -5.95
C TRP A 114 -5.74 -6.79 -7.19
N SER A 115 -6.90 -6.12 -7.29
CA SER A 115 -7.17 -5.18 -8.37
C SER A 115 -6.18 -4.02 -8.35
N ASP A 116 -5.98 -3.38 -7.20
CA ASP A 116 -5.06 -2.26 -7.04
C ASP A 116 -3.60 -2.66 -7.32
N TYR A 117 -3.20 -3.86 -6.90
CA TYR A 117 -1.90 -4.43 -7.26
C TYR A 117 -1.69 -4.51 -8.78
N TYR A 118 -2.68 -5.02 -9.51
CA TYR A 118 -2.58 -5.12 -10.97
C TYR A 118 -2.65 -3.75 -11.66
N VAL A 119 -3.36 -2.76 -11.10
CA VAL A 119 -3.27 -1.37 -11.58
C VAL A 119 -1.84 -0.86 -11.52
N LEU A 120 -1.14 -1.04 -10.39
CA LEU A 120 0.26 -0.61 -10.25
C LEU A 120 1.20 -1.35 -11.22
N LYS A 121 0.98 -2.65 -11.47
CA LYS A 121 1.72 -3.38 -12.52
C LYS A 121 1.47 -2.77 -13.90
N GLY A 122 0.23 -2.40 -14.21
CA GLY A 122 -0.13 -1.74 -15.46
C GLY A 122 0.52 -0.37 -15.62
N ASP A 123 0.48 0.46 -14.58
CA ASP A 123 1.09 1.79 -14.56
C ASP A 123 2.61 1.71 -14.73
N LYS A 124 3.25 0.72 -14.10
CA LYS A 124 4.68 0.45 -14.31
C LYS A 124 4.98 0.06 -15.76
N ALA A 125 4.16 -0.79 -16.37
CA ALA A 125 4.32 -1.15 -17.78
C ALA A 125 4.10 0.05 -18.73
N MET A 126 3.20 0.98 -18.39
CA MET A 126 3.05 2.24 -19.11
C MET A 126 4.29 3.12 -19.00
N ALA A 127 4.89 3.22 -17.81
CA ALA A 127 6.14 3.95 -17.60
C ALA A 127 7.33 3.34 -18.38
N GLU A 128 7.30 2.03 -18.61
CA GLU A 128 8.22 1.29 -19.47
C GLU A 128 7.89 1.40 -20.97
N ALA A 129 6.95 2.26 -21.36
CA ALA A 129 6.45 2.44 -22.73
C ALA A 129 5.93 1.12 -23.36
N ASN A 130 5.39 0.21 -22.55
CA ASN A 130 4.82 -1.06 -22.99
C ASN A 130 3.30 -1.10 -22.76
N PRO A 131 2.51 -0.42 -23.61
CA PRO A 131 1.07 -0.32 -23.43
C PRO A 131 0.34 -1.64 -23.63
N ALA A 132 0.87 -2.55 -24.45
CA ALA A 132 0.27 -3.88 -24.63
C ALA A 132 0.30 -4.68 -23.33
N ARG A 133 1.44 -4.68 -22.63
CA ARG A 133 1.57 -5.32 -21.31
C ARG A 133 0.73 -4.62 -20.25
N ALA A 134 0.66 -3.29 -20.30
CA ALA A 134 -0.18 -2.51 -19.40
C ALA A 134 -1.66 -2.92 -19.51
N ILE A 135 -2.18 -3.06 -20.73
CA ILE A 135 -3.55 -3.52 -21.00
C ILE A 135 -3.81 -4.88 -20.33
N SER A 136 -2.89 -5.85 -20.46
CA SER A 136 -3.05 -7.16 -19.81
C SER A 136 -3.14 -7.05 -18.29
N TYR A 137 -2.37 -6.16 -17.66
CA TYR A 137 -2.46 -5.95 -16.22
C TYR A 137 -3.75 -5.23 -15.82
N TYR A 138 -4.18 -4.20 -16.55
CA TYR A 138 -5.45 -3.55 -16.24
C TYR A 138 -6.65 -4.48 -16.45
N ASP A 139 -6.60 -5.39 -17.43
CA ASP A 139 -7.61 -6.43 -17.62
C ASP A 139 -7.66 -7.39 -16.41
N LEU A 140 -6.50 -7.84 -15.92
CA LEU A 140 -6.42 -8.61 -14.66
C LEU A 140 -7.00 -7.82 -13.48
N ALA A 141 -6.73 -6.51 -13.40
CA ALA A 141 -7.28 -5.66 -12.35
C ALA A 141 -8.82 -5.62 -12.40
N LEU A 142 -9.40 -5.44 -13.59
CA LEU A 142 -10.84 -5.43 -13.80
C LEU A 142 -11.48 -6.81 -13.61
N GLY A 143 -10.74 -7.89 -13.88
CA GLY A 143 -11.16 -9.25 -13.55
C GLY A 143 -11.33 -9.48 -12.04
N ARG A 144 -10.51 -8.81 -11.21
CA ARG A 144 -10.62 -8.85 -9.75
C ARG A 144 -11.68 -7.89 -9.20
N TYR A 145 -11.75 -6.68 -9.75
CA TYR A 145 -12.75 -5.69 -9.38
C TYR A 145 -13.21 -4.89 -10.60
N LYS A 146 -14.35 -5.29 -11.18
CA LYS A 146 -14.89 -4.74 -12.44
C LYS A 146 -15.18 -3.24 -12.41
N LYS A 147 -15.40 -2.67 -11.22
CA LYS A 147 -15.70 -1.24 -11.03
C LYS A 147 -14.46 -0.45 -10.59
N ASN A 148 -13.26 -0.95 -10.85
CA ASN A 148 -12.04 -0.21 -10.55
C ASN A 148 -11.86 0.93 -11.57
N GLY A 149 -12.23 2.15 -11.16
CA GLY A 149 -12.11 3.34 -12.02
C GLY A 149 -10.68 3.68 -12.42
N GLN A 150 -9.68 3.36 -11.57
CA GLN A 150 -8.27 3.57 -11.90
C GLN A 150 -7.81 2.62 -13.01
N ALA A 151 -8.20 1.35 -12.95
CA ALA A 151 -7.92 0.39 -14.01
C ALA A 151 -8.56 0.80 -15.35
N CYS A 152 -9.80 1.30 -15.33
CA CYS A 152 -10.44 1.85 -16.53
C CYS A 152 -9.67 3.07 -17.08
N ALA A 153 -9.25 4.00 -16.22
CA ALA A 153 -8.45 5.14 -16.65
C ALA A 153 -7.08 4.71 -17.23
N GLY A 154 -6.45 3.69 -16.64
CA GLY A 154 -5.23 3.06 -17.15
C GLY A 154 -5.42 2.46 -18.55
N MET A 155 -6.49 1.68 -18.75
CA MET A 155 -6.88 1.14 -20.06
C MET A 155 -7.04 2.25 -21.10
N ALA A 156 -7.77 3.31 -20.76
CA ALA A 156 -7.97 4.43 -21.68
C ALA A 156 -6.64 5.05 -22.13
N LYS A 157 -5.72 5.30 -21.20
CA LYS A 157 -4.38 5.82 -21.53
C LYS A 157 -3.59 4.85 -22.42
N ALA A 158 -3.64 3.56 -22.13
CA ALA A 158 -2.93 2.55 -22.91
C ALA A 158 -3.45 2.46 -24.35
N TYR A 159 -4.78 2.44 -24.54
CA TYR A 159 -5.39 2.44 -25.88
C TYR A 159 -5.10 3.72 -26.66
N THR A 160 -5.14 4.89 -26.01
CA THR A 160 -4.73 6.16 -26.64
C THR A 160 -3.29 6.09 -27.16
N SER A 161 -2.36 5.56 -26.36
CA SER A 161 -0.95 5.42 -26.76
C SER A 161 -0.73 4.44 -27.93
N GLN A 162 -1.70 3.56 -28.19
CA GLN A 162 -1.70 2.64 -29.33
C GLN A 162 -2.44 3.21 -30.55
N GLY A 163 -2.95 4.44 -30.50
CA GLY A 163 -3.75 5.01 -31.59
C GLY A 163 -5.13 4.36 -31.74
N LYS A 164 -5.71 3.88 -30.64
CA LYS A 164 -7.03 3.21 -30.58
C LYS A 164 -8.06 4.09 -29.85
N PRO A 165 -8.57 5.16 -30.50
CA PRO A 165 -9.37 6.18 -29.84
C PRO A 165 -10.76 5.70 -29.42
N GLU A 166 -11.37 4.74 -30.14
CA GLU A 166 -12.70 4.23 -29.82
C GLU A 166 -12.70 3.45 -28.50
N GLU A 167 -11.74 2.54 -28.32
CA GLU A 167 -11.57 1.81 -27.07
C GLU A 167 -11.18 2.76 -25.93
N ALA A 168 -10.33 3.75 -26.19
CA ALA A 168 -9.94 4.74 -25.20
C ALA A 168 -11.14 5.55 -24.69
N ALA A 169 -12.02 5.99 -25.60
CA ALA A 169 -13.24 6.72 -25.25
C ALA A 169 -14.16 5.87 -24.36
N ARG A 170 -14.38 4.60 -24.74
CA ARG A 170 -15.19 3.66 -23.96
C ARG A 170 -14.67 3.49 -22.52
N TYR A 171 -13.37 3.31 -22.35
CA TYR A 171 -12.78 3.15 -21.01
C TYR A 171 -12.75 4.45 -20.21
N THR A 172 -12.67 5.61 -20.88
CA THR A 172 -12.79 6.93 -20.24
C THR A 172 -14.18 7.12 -19.64
N GLU A 173 -15.23 6.76 -20.36
CA GLU A 173 -16.60 6.80 -19.85
C GLU A 173 -16.79 5.89 -18.63
N LEU A 174 -16.25 4.66 -18.68
CA LEU A 174 -16.28 3.73 -17.56
C LEU A 174 -15.52 4.27 -16.34
N ALA A 175 -14.35 4.88 -16.55
CA ALA A 175 -13.57 5.50 -15.48
C ALA A 175 -14.35 6.64 -14.80
N ASN A 176 -15.01 7.49 -15.58
CA ASN A 176 -15.86 8.56 -15.05
C ASN A 176 -17.05 7.99 -14.27
N LYS A 177 -17.74 6.99 -14.83
CA LYS A 177 -18.86 6.31 -14.17
C LYS A 177 -18.46 5.70 -12.83
N TYR A 178 -17.32 5.01 -12.78
CA TYR A 178 -16.88 4.30 -11.57
C TYR A 178 -16.16 5.18 -10.55
N SER A 179 -15.57 6.31 -10.97
CA SER A 179 -15.01 7.31 -10.03
C SER A 179 -16.10 8.11 -9.31
N MET A 180 -17.24 8.38 -9.97
CA MET A 180 -18.38 9.08 -9.36
C MET A 180 -19.18 8.19 -8.39
N ALA A 181 -19.14 6.87 -8.54
CA ALA A 181 -19.86 5.92 -7.69
C ALA A 181 -19.20 5.67 -6.31
N VAL A 182 -18.06 6.31 -6.03
CA VAL A 182 -17.30 6.18 -4.76
C VAL A 182 -17.58 7.35 -3.80
N ARG A 183 -18.49 8.27 -4.16
CA ARG A 183 -18.93 9.37 -3.30
C ARG A 183 -20.12 8.99 -2.42
#